data_AF-A0A9P9DGI7-F1
#
_entry.id   AF-A0A9P9DGI7-F1
#
_cell.length_a   1.000
_cell.length_b   1.000
_cell.length_c   1.000
_cell.angle_alpha   90.00
_cell.angle_beta   90.00
_cell.angle_gamma   90.00
#
_symmetry.space_group_name_H-M   'P 1'
#
loop_
_entity.id
_entity.type
_entity.pdbx_description
1 polymer ?
#
loop_
_entity_poly.entity_id
_entity_poly.type
_entity_poly.pdbx_seq_one_letter_code
_entity_poly.pdbx_strand_id
1 'polypeptide(L)'
;MPFAYPTNPPPPPPPPPAYPGPPSRTPSRAPSRSRSLNIMPTRTRNRSLSVRSKKESSGLSDKSAPKHRFTMASLRGMQQPDLSKKLFKLIKSENHVIGAYETAGRERISIAQQLSEWGEATGDDALSDISDKLGVLMAEIAEQEDAYASSLEEYRGVLKQIRNTESSVQPSRDHKAKVSDEIAKLKYKEPQSTKIVQLEQELVRAEAQSLVAEAQLTNITRQKFKEAYDLHFACTIERAEKQLILAKQARRLVNLLDDTPIVPGDTHPIFEGAESARQVLNDAEDELRHWQPSHEPIHSSAGNLGVGAMPGSNASAGNGNVGYGNDIGQEANLQQHPALREKTSRSRSGSGERRVASGESLGSNYGGEVQPPYPLNETERRQVAEPGFI
;
A
#
# COMPACT_ATOMS: atom_id res chain seq x y z
N MET A 1 -58.47 40.40 11.41
CA MET A 1 -58.84 39.67 10.17
C MET A 1 -58.03 38.38 10.14
N PRO A 2 -58.64 37.19 10.34
CA PRO A 2 -57.92 35.93 10.34
C PRO A 2 -57.78 35.39 8.90
N PHE A 3 -56.56 34.96 8.54
CA PHE A 3 -56.27 34.29 7.27
C PHE A 3 -56.72 32.83 7.32
N ALA A 4 -57.61 32.45 6.40
CA ALA A 4 -58.05 31.09 6.18
C ALA A 4 -57.01 30.32 5.35
N TYR A 5 -56.58 29.15 5.83
CA TYR A 5 -55.77 28.21 5.05
C TYR A 5 -56.68 27.41 4.10
N PRO A 6 -56.32 27.25 2.81
CA PRO A 6 -57.12 26.49 1.88
C PRO A 6 -57.04 24.98 2.18
N THR A 7 -58.21 24.40 2.47
CA THR A 7 -58.46 22.97 2.58
C THR A 7 -58.62 22.38 1.18
N ASN A 8 -57.53 21.95 0.54
CA ASN A 8 -57.50 20.78 -0.37
C ASN A 8 -56.09 20.64 -0.99
N PRO A 9 -55.48 19.44 -0.94
CA PRO A 9 -54.22 19.17 -1.65
C PRO A 9 -54.42 19.14 -3.18
N PRO A 10 -53.41 19.50 -3.98
CA PRO A 10 -53.50 19.44 -5.44
C PRO A 10 -53.61 17.99 -5.94
N PRO A 11 -54.30 17.75 -7.07
CA PRO A 11 -54.44 16.42 -7.64
C PRO A 11 -53.09 15.87 -8.13
N PRO A 12 -52.91 14.53 -8.14
CA PRO A 12 -51.68 13.90 -8.60
C PRO A 12 -51.47 14.10 -10.11
N PRO A 13 -50.21 14.12 -10.58
CA PRO A 13 -49.89 14.27 -11.99
C PRO A 13 -50.35 13.05 -12.82
N PRO A 14 -50.65 13.24 -14.12
CA PRO A 14 -51.07 12.15 -15.01
C PRO A 14 -49.92 11.15 -15.25
N PRO A 15 -50.24 9.88 -15.54
CA PRO A 15 -49.23 8.85 -15.84
C PRO A 15 -48.48 9.16 -17.15
N PRO A 16 -47.21 8.72 -17.27
CA PRO A 16 -46.41 8.93 -18.47
C PRO A 16 -46.97 8.14 -19.67
N PRO A 17 -46.75 8.62 -20.91
CA PRO A 17 -47.19 7.93 -22.12
C PRO A 17 -46.49 6.57 -22.27
N ALA A 18 -47.23 5.58 -22.77
CA ALA A 18 -46.72 4.24 -23.01
C ALA A 18 -45.59 4.25 -24.06
N TYR A 19 -44.44 3.69 -23.71
CA TYR A 19 -43.32 3.48 -24.65
C TYR A 19 -43.72 2.47 -25.74
N PRO A 20 -43.40 2.73 -27.02
CA PRO A 20 -43.53 1.74 -28.08
C PRO A 20 -42.52 0.60 -27.87
N GLY A 21 -43.01 -0.64 -27.89
CA GLY A 21 -42.20 -1.86 -27.76
C GLY A 21 -41.27 -2.10 -28.97
N PRO A 22 -40.27 -2.98 -28.83
CA PRO A 22 -39.28 -3.26 -29.88
C PRO A 22 -39.90 -4.07 -31.03
N PRO A 23 -39.41 -3.90 -32.28
CA PRO A 23 -39.99 -4.58 -33.44
C PRO A 23 -39.60 -6.06 -33.53
N SER A 24 -40.62 -6.89 -33.75
CA SER A 24 -40.56 -8.32 -34.03
C SER A 24 -39.90 -8.61 -35.40
N ARG A 25 -38.88 -9.46 -35.45
CA ARG A 25 -38.34 -10.03 -36.69
C ARG A 25 -38.92 -11.43 -36.93
N THR A 26 -39.60 -11.60 -38.06
CA THR A 26 -40.03 -12.90 -38.61
C THR A 26 -38.93 -13.53 -39.49
N PRO A 27 -38.94 -14.87 -39.68
CA PRO A 27 -37.81 -15.63 -40.21
C PRO A 27 -37.90 -15.89 -41.72
N SER A 28 -36.74 -15.99 -42.36
CA SER A 28 -36.57 -16.51 -43.73
C SER A 28 -35.68 -17.75 -43.72
N ARG A 29 -36.06 -18.73 -44.53
CA ARG A 29 -35.64 -20.14 -44.55
C ARG A 29 -34.74 -20.43 -45.76
N ALA A 30 -33.68 -21.23 -45.57
CA ALA A 30 -33.26 -22.41 -46.39
C ALA A 30 -31.77 -22.80 -46.11
N PRO A 31 -31.30 -24.02 -46.46
CA PRO A 31 -31.84 -25.34 -46.13
C PRO A 31 -30.81 -26.30 -45.48
N SER A 32 -31.34 -27.44 -45.02
CA SER A 32 -30.74 -28.56 -44.29
C SER A 32 -29.46 -29.21 -44.85
N ARG A 33 -28.58 -29.63 -43.93
CA ARG A 33 -28.00 -30.99 -43.93
C ARG A 33 -27.92 -31.55 -42.50
N SER A 34 -28.47 -32.73 -42.36
CA SER A 34 -28.70 -33.52 -41.15
C SER A 34 -27.60 -34.55 -40.90
N ARG A 35 -27.21 -34.78 -39.63
CA ARG A 35 -27.16 -36.12 -38.99
C ARG A 35 -26.70 -36.12 -37.52
N SER A 36 -27.63 -36.53 -36.65
CA SER A 36 -27.52 -37.52 -35.56
C SER A 36 -26.37 -37.49 -34.52
N LEU A 37 -26.78 -37.18 -33.28
CA LEU A 37 -26.59 -37.92 -32.01
C LEU A 37 -25.54 -39.05 -31.97
N ASN A 38 -24.60 -38.95 -31.02
CA ASN A 38 -24.24 -40.07 -30.13
C ASN A 38 -23.51 -39.59 -28.85
N ILE A 39 -23.86 -40.26 -27.75
CA ILE A 39 -23.41 -40.06 -26.36
C ILE A 39 -22.18 -40.96 -26.07
N MET A 40 -21.16 -40.37 -25.40
CA MET A 40 -20.12 -40.89 -24.46
C MET A 40 -19.70 -42.38 -24.50
N PRO A 41 -18.39 -42.73 -24.34
CA PRO A 41 -17.81 -42.73 -22.99
C PRO A 41 -16.28 -42.45 -22.82
N THR A 42 -15.99 -42.00 -21.60
CA THR A 42 -14.76 -42.05 -20.79
C THR A 42 -13.49 -42.70 -21.35
N ARG A 43 -12.34 -41.99 -21.26
CA ARG A 43 -11.04 -42.66 -21.06
C ARG A 43 -10.00 -41.80 -20.34
N THR A 44 -9.73 -42.19 -19.11
CA THR A 44 -8.57 -41.89 -18.26
C THR A 44 -7.27 -42.16 -19.00
N ARG A 45 -6.29 -41.24 -18.94
CA ARG A 45 -4.88 -41.57 -19.25
C ARG A 45 -3.91 -40.74 -18.41
N ASN A 46 -3.43 -41.39 -17.36
CA ASN A 46 -2.21 -41.07 -16.65
C ASN A 46 -1.03 -41.04 -17.64
N ARG A 47 -0.23 -39.97 -17.63
CA ARG A 47 1.10 -39.94 -18.26
C ARG A 47 2.16 -39.81 -17.15
N SER A 48 2.69 -40.96 -16.75
CA SER A 48 3.92 -41.09 -16.00
C SER A 48 5.11 -40.64 -16.87
N LEU A 49 5.85 -39.63 -16.42
CA LEU A 49 7.07 -39.19 -17.07
C LEU A 49 8.19 -40.20 -16.81
N SER A 50 8.70 -40.76 -17.90
CA SER A 50 9.83 -41.69 -17.96
C SER A 50 11.13 -40.98 -17.61
N VAL A 51 11.82 -41.51 -16.61
CA VAL A 51 13.24 -41.26 -16.36
C VAL A 51 14.01 -42.10 -17.38
N ARG A 52 14.81 -41.45 -18.24
CA ARG A 52 15.78 -42.15 -19.09
C ARG A 52 17.10 -41.37 -19.10
N SER A 53 18.10 -41.99 -18.51
CA SER A 53 19.50 -41.60 -18.51
C SER A 53 20.14 -41.81 -19.88
N LYS A 54 20.91 -40.84 -20.36
CA LYS A 54 22.04 -41.08 -21.28
C LYS A 54 23.09 -39.96 -21.18
N LYS A 55 24.33 -40.39 -21.40
CA LYS A 55 25.63 -39.81 -21.07
C LYS A 55 26.22 -38.94 -22.21
N GLU A 56 26.92 -37.89 -21.79
CA GLU A 56 28.01 -37.10 -22.41
C GLU A 56 27.80 -36.29 -23.71
N SER A 57 27.90 -34.96 -23.57
CA SER A 57 28.75 -34.09 -24.40
C SER A 57 29.12 -32.81 -23.65
N SER A 58 30.33 -32.33 -23.91
CA SER A 58 31.04 -31.20 -23.31
C SER A 58 30.56 -29.82 -23.77
N GLY A 59 30.53 -28.83 -22.87
CA GLY A 59 30.71 -27.41 -23.22
C GLY A 59 29.73 -26.42 -22.56
N LEU A 60 30.32 -25.46 -21.83
CA LEU A 60 29.83 -24.10 -21.57
C LEU A 60 28.74 -23.86 -20.51
N SER A 61 29.21 -23.38 -19.35
CA SER A 61 28.60 -22.44 -18.39
C SER A 61 27.07 -22.29 -18.40
N ASP A 62 26.41 -23.13 -17.61
CA ASP A 62 24.97 -23.07 -17.37
C ASP A 62 24.62 -22.02 -16.29
N LYS A 63 23.78 -21.05 -16.66
CA LYS A 63 23.13 -20.11 -15.74
C LYS A 63 22.11 -20.91 -14.93
N SER A 64 22.50 -21.31 -13.72
CA SER A 64 21.61 -22.02 -12.79
C SER A 64 20.34 -21.21 -12.50
N ALA A 65 19.20 -21.76 -12.90
CA ALA A 65 17.88 -21.34 -12.47
C ALA A 65 17.80 -21.25 -10.93
N PRO A 66 17.03 -20.28 -10.37
CA PRO A 66 17.02 -20.02 -8.95
C PRO A 66 16.39 -21.21 -8.22
N LYS A 67 17.21 -21.96 -7.49
CA LYS A 67 16.76 -22.94 -6.50
C LYS A 67 15.91 -22.19 -5.47
N HIS A 68 14.62 -22.52 -5.38
CA HIS A 68 13.73 -22.05 -4.31
C HIS A 68 14.34 -22.41 -2.94
N ARG A 69 15.05 -21.45 -2.32
CA ARG A 69 15.40 -21.52 -0.89
C ARG A 69 14.10 -21.43 -0.12
N PHE A 70 13.69 -22.54 0.51
CA PHE A 70 12.76 -22.50 1.63
C PHE A 70 13.43 -21.68 2.75
N THR A 71 13.16 -20.39 2.79
CA THR A 71 13.61 -19.53 3.89
C THR A 71 12.73 -19.82 5.12
N MET A 72 13.29 -19.79 6.33
CA MET A 72 12.53 -19.93 7.59
C MET A 72 11.39 -18.90 7.72
N ALA A 73 11.39 -17.83 6.91
CA ALA A 73 10.27 -16.91 6.78
C ALA A 73 8.98 -17.57 6.24
N SER A 74 9.08 -18.62 5.40
CA SER A 74 7.91 -19.39 4.92
C SER A 74 7.31 -20.31 5.97
N LEU A 75 8.09 -20.81 6.94
CA LEU A 75 7.57 -21.64 8.04
C LEU A 75 6.82 -20.81 9.09
N ARG A 76 7.19 -19.54 9.27
CA ARG A 76 6.51 -18.63 10.20
C ARG A 76 5.08 -18.26 9.75
N GLY A 77 4.73 -18.49 8.48
CA GLY A 77 3.37 -18.38 7.96
C GLY A 77 2.50 -19.63 8.19
N MET A 78 3.10 -20.79 8.47
CA MET A 78 2.38 -22.06 8.69
C MET A 78 1.82 -22.19 10.11
N GLN A 79 2.41 -21.47 11.07
CA GLN A 79 2.02 -21.42 12.49
C GLN A 79 0.99 -20.33 12.81
N GLN A 80 0.31 -19.77 11.81
CA GLN A 80 -0.79 -18.86 12.06
C GLN A 80 -2.06 -19.65 12.39
N PRO A 81 -2.85 -19.23 13.39
CA PRO A 81 -4.15 -19.83 13.64
C PRO A 81 -5.04 -19.79 12.39
N ASP A 82 -5.89 -20.79 12.18
CA ASP A 82 -6.64 -20.96 10.93
C ASP A 82 -7.49 -19.74 10.54
N LEU A 83 -8.01 -19.01 11.53
CA LEU A 83 -8.80 -17.80 11.31
C LEU A 83 -7.98 -16.68 10.64
N SER A 84 -6.75 -16.44 11.13
CA SER A 84 -5.95 -15.29 10.71
C SER A 84 -5.16 -15.52 9.42
N LYS A 85 -5.09 -16.77 8.93
CA LYS A 85 -4.38 -17.12 7.68
C LYS A 85 -4.86 -16.34 6.47
N LYS A 86 -6.17 -16.13 6.33
CA LYS A 86 -6.76 -15.42 5.17
C LYS A 86 -6.37 -13.94 5.19
N LEU A 87 -6.57 -13.28 6.33
CA LEU A 87 -6.22 -11.87 6.49
C LEU A 87 -4.70 -11.64 6.43
N PHE A 88 -3.90 -12.57 6.95
CA PHE A 88 -2.45 -12.56 6.77
C PHE A 88 -2.05 -12.58 5.29
N LYS A 89 -2.70 -13.43 4.47
CA LYS A 89 -2.46 -13.46 3.03
C LYS A 89 -2.82 -12.12 2.37
N LEU A 90 -3.95 -11.52 2.74
CA LEU A 90 -4.35 -10.19 2.26
C LEU A 90 -3.29 -9.13 2.61
N ILE A 91 -2.91 -9.01 3.88
CA ILE A 91 -1.87 -8.08 4.37
C ILE A 91 -0.54 -8.29 3.63
N LYS A 92 -0.20 -9.54 3.31
CA LYS A 92 0.99 -9.86 2.53
C LYS A 92 0.85 -9.37 1.09
N SER A 93 -0.27 -9.61 0.43
CA SER A 93 -0.54 -9.11 -0.92
C SER A 93 -0.50 -7.58 -1.00
N GLU A 94 -1.11 -6.88 -0.04
CA GLU A 94 -1.06 -5.41 0.05
C GLU A 94 0.38 -4.87 0.09
N ASN A 95 1.28 -5.55 0.81
CA ASN A 95 2.70 -5.16 0.84
C ASN A 95 3.37 -5.20 -0.53
N HIS A 96 2.94 -6.10 -1.42
CA HIS A 96 3.51 -6.17 -2.77
C HIS A 96 3.00 -5.01 -3.61
N VAL A 97 1.73 -4.63 -3.43
CA VAL A 97 1.12 -3.49 -4.11
C VAL A 97 1.78 -2.18 -3.66
N ILE A 98 1.99 -1.99 -2.36
CA ILE A 98 2.72 -0.83 -1.80
C ILE A 98 4.12 -0.73 -2.44
N GLY A 99 4.89 -1.82 -2.44
CA GLY A 99 6.22 -1.82 -3.07
C GLY A 99 6.20 -1.56 -4.58
N ALA A 100 5.10 -1.89 -5.27
CA ALA A 100 4.93 -1.56 -6.68
C ALA A 100 4.72 -0.05 -6.89
N TYR A 101 3.95 0.62 -6.01
CA TYR A 101 3.79 2.08 -6.04
C TYR A 101 5.09 2.82 -5.71
N GLU A 102 5.83 2.39 -4.69
CA GLU A 102 7.16 2.94 -4.37
C GLU A 102 8.13 2.81 -5.56
N THR A 103 8.09 1.67 -6.24
CA THR A 103 8.91 1.44 -7.43
C THR A 103 8.47 2.34 -8.58
N ALA A 104 7.17 2.45 -8.83
CA ALA A 104 6.63 3.33 -9.86
C ALA A 104 7.01 4.80 -9.63
N GLY A 105 7.00 5.27 -8.37
CA GLY A 105 7.49 6.60 -8.01
C GLY A 105 8.96 6.79 -8.40
N ARG A 106 9.86 5.91 -7.95
CA ARG A 106 11.30 5.99 -8.29
C ARG A 106 11.57 5.96 -9.79
N GLU A 107 10.93 5.04 -10.52
CA GLU A 107 11.09 4.95 -11.97
C GLU A 107 10.56 6.20 -12.67
N ARG A 108 9.47 6.81 -12.18
CA ARG A 108 8.93 8.04 -12.75
C ARG A 108 9.87 9.23 -12.56
N ILE A 109 10.59 9.33 -11.44
CA ILE A 109 11.65 10.34 -11.24
C ILE A 109 12.78 10.14 -12.27
N SER A 110 13.21 8.90 -12.48
CA SER A 110 14.24 8.57 -13.49
C SER A 110 13.79 8.96 -14.90
N ILE A 111 12.54 8.65 -15.26
CA ILE A 111 11.96 9.04 -16.56
C ILE A 111 11.88 10.57 -16.69
N ALA A 112 11.51 11.29 -15.64
CA ALA A 112 11.46 12.74 -15.65
C ALA A 112 12.85 13.37 -15.95
N GLN A 113 13.91 12.84 -15.33
CA GLN A 113 15.28 13.27 -15.59
C GLN A 113 15.73 12.99 -17.03
N GLN A 114 15.44 11.78 -17.53
CA GLN A 114 15.75 11.39 -18.91
C GLN A 114 15.02 12.26 -19.94
N LEU A 115 13.78 12.67 -19.64
CA LEU A 115 13.00 13.56 -20.50
C LEU A 115 13.67 14.93 -20.63
N SER A 116 14.06 15.54 -19.51
CA SER A 116 14.76 16.84 -19.53
C SER A 116 16.10 16.76 -20.25
N GLU A 117 16.91 15.73 -19.96
CA GLU A 117 18.21 15.52 -20.61
C GLU A 117 18.06 15.31 -22.13
N TRP A 118 17.08 14.50 -22.54
CA TRP A 118 16.80 14.29 -23.95
C TRP A 118 16.37 15.58 -24.65
N GLY A 119 15.50 16.38 -24.03
CA GLY A 119 15.04 17.63 -24.61
C GLY A 119 16.16 18.65 -24.81
N GLU A 120 17.08 18.78 -23.84
CA GLU A 120 18.30 19.57 -24.00
C GLU A 120 19.17 19.09 -25.17
N ALA A 121 19.35 17.77 -25.31
CA ALA A 121 20.17 17.19 -26.37
C ALA A 121 19.61 17.39 -27.80
N THR A 122 18.35 17.82 -27.94
CA THR A 122 17.76 18.10 -29.27
C THR A 122 18.29 19.38 -29.91
N GLY A 123 18.80 20.32 -29.10
CA GLY A 123 19.21 21.65 -29.57
C GLY A 123 18.04 22.56 -30.01
N ASP A 124 16.81 22.17 -29.71
CA ASP A 124 15.60 22.97 -29.89
C ASP A 124 15.23 23.66 -28.58
N ASP A 125 15.31 24.99 -28.54
CA ASP A 125 15.05 25.80 -27.35
C ASP A 125 13.63 25.59 -26.80
N ALA A 126 12.62 25.45 -27.66
CA ALA A 126 11.24 25.23 -27.26
C ALA A 126 11.09 23.85 -26.61
N LEU A 127 11.63 22.82 -27.25
CA LEU A 127 11.55 21.45 -26.77
C LEU A 127 12.36 21.26 -25.49
N SER A 128 13.52 21.90 -25.38
CA SER A 128 14.33 21.90 -24.17
C SER A 128 13.57 22.51 -22.99
N ASP A 129 13.03 23.73 -23.10
CA ASP A 129 12.30 24.35 -21.98
C ASP A 129 11.02 23.58 -21.61
N ILE A 130 10.24 23.13 -22.59
CA ILE A 130 9.00 22.37 -22.34
C ILE A 130 9.32 21.02 -21.67
N SER A 131 10.34 20.30 -22.14
CA SER A 131 10.75 19.03 -21.55
C SER A 131 11.25 19.17 -20.11
N ASP A 132 11.98 20.23 -19.80
CA ASP A 132 12.45 20.54 -18.44
C ASP A 132 11.28 20.75 -17.47
N LYS A 133 10.32 21.60 -17.84
CA LYS A 133 9.12 21.87 -17.04
C LYS A 133 8.19 20.65 -16.94
N LEU A 134 8.12 19.83 -18.00
CA LEU A 134 7.41 18.53 -17.94
C LEU A 134 8.09 17.58 -16.96
N GLY A 135 9.42 17.55 -16.93
CA GLY A 135 10.20 16.79 -15.95
C GLY A 135 9.83 17.17 -14.51
N VAL A 136 9.71 18.47 -14.21
CA VAL A 136 9.26 18.95 -12.90
C VAL A 136 7.87 18.40 -12.54
N LEU A 137 6.88 18.52 -13.44
CA LEU A 137 5.53 18.01 -13.19
C LEU A 137 5.50 16.48 -13.05
N MET A 138 6.30 15.75 -13.82
CA MET A 138 6.41 14.30 -13.73
C MET A 138 7.07 13.85 -12.41
N ALA A 139 8.07 14.59 -11.93
CA ALA A 139 8.69 14.36 -10.63
C ALA A 139 7.66 14.59 -9.50
N GLU A 140 6.86 15.65 -9.58
CA GLU A 140 5.79 15.88 -8.60
C GLU A 140 4.74 14.76 -8.63
N ILE A 141 4.35 14.25 -9.81
CA ILE A 141 3.48 13.07 -9.92
C ILE A 141 4.11 11.85 -9.22
N ALA A 142 5.44 11.72 -9.24
CA ALA A 142 6.15 10.64 -8.55
C ALA A 142 6.12 10.78 -7.03
N GLU A 143 6.28 12.00 -6.50
CA GLU A 143 6.13 12.29 -5.07
C GLU A 143 4.73 11.93 -4.57
N GLN A 144 3.69 12.15 -5.40
CA GLN A 144 2.32 11.69 -5.07
C GLN A 144 2.21 10.15 -4.97
N GLU A 145 2.99 9.37 -5.71
CA GLU A 145 3.01 7.90 -5.57
C GLU A 145 3.66 7.47 -4.24
N ASP A 146 4.71 8.16 -3.79
CA ASP A 146 5.39 7.87 -2.51
C ASP A 146 4.50 8.23 -1.31
N ALA A 147 3.83 9.38 -1.37
CA ALA A 147 2.83 9.79 -0.38
C ALA A 147 1.66 8.80 -0.28
N TYR A 148 1.19 8.29 -1.43
CA TYR A 148 0.15 7.28 -1.47
C TYR A 148 0.61 5.93 -0.91
N ALA A 149 1.82 5.47 -1.28
CA ALA A 149 2.40 4.24 -0.73
C ALA A 149 2.53 4.30 0.80
N SER A 150 2.97 5.45 1.34
CA SER A 150 3.03 5.69 2.78
C SER A 150 1.65 5.57 3.44
N SER A 151 0.62 6.18 2.85
CA SER A 151 -0.76 6.12 3.35
C SER A 151 -1.35 4.71 3.30
N LEU A 152 -1.01 3.93 2.27
CA LEU A 152 -1.40 2.51 2.19
C LEU A 152 -0.74 1.67 3.29
N GLU A 153 0.47 2.00 3.76
CA GLU A 153 1.06 1.31 4.91
C GLU A 153 0.31 1.62 6.21
N GLU A 154 -0.26 2.82 6.37
CA GLU A 154 -1.15 3.15 7.51
C GLU A 154 -2.42 2.28 7.48
N TYR A 155 -3.13 2.22 6.33
CA TYR A 155 -4.25 1.31 6.10
C TYR A 155 -3.88 -0.15 6.44
N ARG A 156 -2.73 -0.61 5.95
CA ARG A 156 -2.23 -1.96 6.20
C ARG A 156 -1.91 -2.17 7.68
N GLY A 157 -1.48 -1.14 8.39
CA GLY A 157 -1.34 -1.10 9.84
C GLY A 157 -2.66 -1.45 10.56
N VAL A 158 -3.78 -0.88 10.11
CA VAL A 158 -5.11 -1.17 10.67
C VAL A 158 -5.53 -2.62 10.41
N LEU A 159 -5.27 -3.17 9.22
CA LEU A 159 -5.53 -4.60 8.95
C LEU A 159 -4.72 -5.54 9.85
N LYS A 160 -3.46 -5.18 10.17
CA LYS A 160 -2.63 -5.95 11.12
C LYS A 160 -3.28 -5.98 12.51
N GLN A 161 -3.96 -4.91 12.93
CA GLN A 161 -4.68 -4.89 14.22
C GLN A 161 -5.82 -5.91 14.22
N ILE A 162 -6.64 -5.98 13.16
CA ILE A 162 -7.71 -6.99 13.03
C ILE A 162 -7.14 -8.40 13.13
N ARG A 163 -6.07 -8.70 12.38
CA ARG A 163 -5.41 -10.01 12.41
C ARG A 163 -4.88 -10.36 13.81
N ASN A 164 -4.33 -9.37 14.53
CA ASN A 164 -3.85 -9.58 15.89
C ASN A 164 -5.01 -9.93 16.84
N THR A 165 -6.15 -9.26 16.72
CA THR A 165 -7.37 -9.58 17.48
C THR A 165 -7.90 -10.98 17.13
N GLU A 166 -7.93 -11.35 15.85
CA GLU A 166 -8.27 -12.71 15.41
C GLU A 166 -7.35 -13.78 16.02
N SER A 167 -6.07 -13.45 16.20
CA SER A 167 -5.07 -14.36 16.78
C SER A 167 -5.22 -14.44 18.30
N SER A 168 -5.55 -13.34 18.98
CA SER A 168 -5.70 -13.29 20.44
C SER A 168 -6.93 -14.02 20.96
N VAL A 169 -7.95 -14.26 20.13
CA VAL A 169 -9.13 -15.06 20.54
C VAL A 169 -8.92 -16.57 20.48
N GLN A 170 -7.88 -17.03 19.79
CA GLN A 170 -7.63 -18.47 19.57
C GLN A 170 -7.41 -19.25 20.87
N PRO A 171 -6.63 -18.75 21.86
CA PRO A 171 -6.48 -19.44 23.13
C PRO A 171 -7.82 -19.70 23.84
N SER A 172 -8.79 -18.81 23.72
CA SER A 172 -10.13 -19.00 24.31
C SER A 172 -10.91 -20.12 23.60
N ARG A 173 -10.80 -20.22 22.28
CA ARG A 173 -11.39 -21.30 21.48
C ARG A 173 -10.76 -22.65 21.81
N ASP A 174 -9.43 -22.68 21.83
CA ASP A 174 -8.65 -23.89 22.11
C ASP A 174 -8.92 -24.40 23.53
N HIS A 175 -9.01 -23.50 24.51
CA HIS A 175 -9.34 -23.86 25.89
C HIS A 175 -10.74 -24.48 26.00
N LYS A 176 -11.76 -23.87 25.37
CA LYS A 176 -13.13 -24.43 25.34
C LYS A 176 -13.16 -25.81 24.69
N ALA A 177 -12.51 -25.97 23.54
CA ALA A 177 -12.43 -27.26 22.84
C ALA A 177 -11.75 -28.33 23.70
N LYS A 178 -10.63 -27.99 24.35
CA LYS A 178 -9.90 -28.90 25.23
C LYS A 178 -10.75 -29.38 26.41
N VAL A 179 -11.47 -28.47 27.10
CA VAL A 179 -12.35 -28.84 28.22
C VAL A 179 -13.48 -29.75 27.73
N SER A 180 -14.09 -29.44 26.58
CA SER A 180 -15.11 -30.29 25.96
C SER A 180 -14.59 -31.71 25.62
N ASP A 181 -13.40 -31.82 25.05
CA ASP A 181 -12.77 -33.10 24.71
C ASP A 181 -12.42 -33.93 25.96
N GLU A 182 -11.96 -33.27 27.03
CA GLU A 182 -11.69 -33.92 28.31
C GLU A 182 -12.97 -34.48 28.94
N ILE A 183 -14.08 -33.74 28.88
CA ILE A 183 -15.40 -34.22 29.32
C ILE A 183 -15.83 -35.44 28.50
N ALA A 184 -15.75 -35.37 27.16
CA ALA A 184 -16.15 -36.47 26.29
C ALA A 184 -15.32 -37.74 26.57
N LYS A 185 -14.01 -37.59 26.75
CA LYS A 185 -13.09 -38.67 27.09
C LYS A 185 -13.41 -39.30 28.44
N LEU A 186 -13.68 -38.49 29.47
CA LEU A 186 -14.05 -38.97 30.81
C LEU A 186 -15.42 -39.65 30.81
N LYS A 187 -16.42 -39.10 30.11
CA LYS A 187 -17.73 -39.73 29.97
C LYS A 187 -17.66 -41.10 29.30
N TYR A 188 -16.75 -41.27 28.32
CA TYR A 188 -16.54 -42.56 27.65
C TYR A 188 -15.78 -43.58 28.51
N LYS A 189 -14.71 -43.17 29.20
CA LYS A 189 -13.81 -44.09 29.92
C LYS A 189 -14.21 -44.34 31.38
N GLU A 190 -14.66 -43.29 32.07
CA GLU A 190 -14.91 -43.28 33.52
C GLU A 190 -16.20 -42.48 33.84
N PRO A 191 -17.38 -42.98 33.45
CA PRO A 191 -18.64 -42.23 33.52
C PRO A 191 -19.08 -41.88 34.96
N GLN A 192 -18.53 -42.56 35.97
CA GLN A 192 -18.82 -42.32 37.39
C GLN A 192 -17.82 -41.35 38.06
N SER A 193 -16.90 -40.76 37.28
CA SER A 193 -15.88 -39.86 37.81
C SER A 193 -16.48 -38.53 38.27
N THR A 194 -16.24 -38.15 39.53
CA THR A 194 -16.68 -36.86 40.10
C THR A 194 -16.06 -35.65 39.41
N LYS A 195 -14.96 -35.85 38.67
CA LYS A 195 -14.30 -34.81 37.85
C LYS A 195 -15.17 -34.33 36.69
N ILE A 196 -16.14 -35.12 36.24
CA ILE A 196 -17.04 -34.73 35.14
C ILE A 196 -17.82 -33.47 35.51
N VAL A 197 -18.38 -33.40 36.72
CA VAL A 197 -19.15 -32.24 37.20
C VAL A 197 -18.28 -30.98 37.29
N GLN A 198 -17.01 -31.15 37.71
CA GLN A 198 -16.06 -30.04 37.77
C GLN A 198 -15.72 -29.48 36.38
N LEU A 199 -15.44 -30.37 35.42
CA LEU A 199 -15.17 -29.96 34.04
C LEU A 199 -16.40 -29.38 33.35
N GLU A 200 -17.61 -29.85 33.66
CA GLU A 200 -18.85 -29.26 33.14
C GLU A 200 -19.02 -27.81 33.62
N GLN A 201 -18.73 -27.53 34.90
CA GLN A 201 -18.73 -26.16 35.41
C GLN A 201 -17.63 -25.30 34.78
N GLU A 202 -16.45 -25.88 34.55
CA GLU A 202 -15.35 -25.22 33.82
C GLU A 202 -15.75 -24.92 32.37
N LEU A 203 -16.45 -25.83 31.69
CA LEU A 203 -16.94 -25.64 30.34
C LEU A 203 -17.90 -24.45 30.26
N VAL A 204 -18.85 -24.33 31.19
CA VAL A 204 -19.75 -23.17 31.26
C VAL A 204 -18.97 -21.86 31.40
N ARG A 205 -17.90 -21.85 32.20
CA ARG A 205 -17.02 -20.67 32.33
C ARG A 205 -16.26 -20.40 31.03
N ALA A 206 -15.69 -21.42 30.39
CA ALA A 206 -14.97 -21.30 29.13
C ALA A 206 -15.89 -20.84 27.98
N GLU A 207 -17.14 -21.28 27.96
CA GLU A 207 -18.17 -20.82 27.02
C GLU A 207 -18.49 -19.34 27.20
N ALA A 208 -18.70 -18.88 28.43
CA ALA A 208 -18.94 -17.47 28.72
C ALA A 208 -17.76 -16.59 28.27
N GLN A 209 -16.52 -17.02 28.55
CA GLN A 209 -15.32 -16.31 28.09
C GLN A 209 -15.21 -16.30 26.56
N SER A 210 -15.50 -17.43 25.91
CA SER A 210 -15.53 -17.54 24.45
C SER A 210 -16.56 -16.61 23.84
N LEU A 211 -17.77 -16.50 24.41
CA LEU A 211 -18.80 -15.57 23.93
C LEU A 211 -18.36 -14.11 24.00
N VAL A 212 -17.74 -13.70 25.10
CA VAL A 212 -17.21 -12.33 25.26
C VAL A 212 -16.10 -12.07 24.24
N ALA A 213 -15.15 -13.00 24.08
CA ALA A 213 -14.04 -12.87 23.12
C ALA A 213 -14.53 -12.78 21.67
N GLU A 214 -15.52 -13.60 21.27
CA GLU A 214 -16.11 -13.55 19.92
C GLU A 214 -16.88 -12.24 19.66
N ALA A 215 -17.61 -11.74 20.66
CA ALA A 215 -18.31 -10.46 20.56
C ALA A 215 -17.31 -9.30 20.38
N GLN A 216 -16.22 -9.31 21.16
CA GLN A 216 -15.14 -8.33 21.04
C GLN A 216 -14.45 -8.40 19.69
N LEU A 217 -14.12 -9.60 19.20
CA LEU A 217 -13.58 -9.79 17.87
C LEU A 217 -14.49 -9.18 16.81
N THR A 218 -15.79 -9.45 16.89
CA THR A 218 -16.77 -8.94 15.91
C THR A 218 -16.84 -7.41 15.92
N ASN A 219 -16.88 -6.80 17.12
CA ASN A 219 -16.95 -5.35 17.27
C ASN A 219 -15.70 -4.66 16.77
N ILE A 220 -14.52 -5.13 17.19
CA ILE A 220 -13.22 -4.58 16.77
C ILE A 220 -13.04 -4.75 15.26
N THR A 221 -13.36 -5.93 14.72
CA THR A 221 -13.24 -6.19 13.28
C THR A 221 -14.09 -5.20 12.48
N ARG A 222 -15.35 -4.97 12.87
CA ARG A 222 -16.22 -4.01 12.16
C ARG A 222 -15.70 -2.58 12.27
N GLN A 223 -15.27 -2.16 13.46
CA GLN A 223 -14.72 -0.82 13.67
C GLN A 223 -13.47 -0.60 12.83
N LYS A 224 -12.50 -1.50 12.93
CA LYS A 224 -11.21 -1.39 12.25
C LYS A 224 -11.31 -1.61 10.75
N PHE A 225 -12.27 -2.41 10.29
CA PHE A 225 -12.56 -2.53 8.86
C PHE A 225 -13.02 -1.20 8.26
N LYS A 226 -13.93 -0.49 8.94
CA LYS A 226 -14.38 0.84 8.50
C LYS A 226 -13.23 1.84 8.48
N GLU A 227 -12.45 1.90 9.57
CA GLU A 227 -11.26 2.75 9.68
C GLU A 227 -10.23 2.46 8.58
N ALA A 228 -9.95 1.18 8.31
CA ALA A 228 -8.99 0.78 7.28
C ALA A 228 -9.41 1.28 5.90
N TYR A 229 -10.67 1.04 5.49
CA TYR A 229 -11.12 1.42 4.17
C TYR A 229 -11.46 2.90 4.03
N ASP A 230 -11.73 3.60 5.13
CA ASP A 230 -11.76 5.07 5.15
C ASP A 230 -10.40 5.63 4.73
N LEU A 231 -9.32 5.20 5.40
CA LEU A 231 -7.95 5.61 5.06
C LEU A 231 -7.59 5.24 3.62
N HIS A 232 -7.87 4.00 3.20
CA HIS A 232 -7.53 3.52 1.86
C HIS A 232 -8.22 4.37 0.77
N PHE A 233 -9.52 4.61 0.89
CA PHE A 233 -10.23 5.35 -0.16
C PHE A 233 -9.99 6.85 -0.09
N ALA A 234 -9.82 7.43 1.10
CA ALA A 234 -9.41 8.82 1.24
C ALA A 234 -8.08 9.10 0.54
N CYS A 235 -7.05 8.28 0.78
CA CYS A 235 -5.75 8.48 0.13
C CYS A 235 -5.78 8.17 -1.38
N THR A 236 -6.66 7.26 -1.83
CA THR A 236 -6.90 7.00 -3.26
C THR A 236 -7.49 8.22 -3.96
N ILE A 237 -8.48 8.87 -3.33
CA ILE A 237 -9.12 10.09 -3.84
C ILE A 237 -8.10 11.22 -3.93
N GLU A 238 -7.37 11.47 -2.84
CA GLU A 238 -6.32 12.50 -2.79
C GLU A 238 -5.29 12.31 -3.91
N ARG A 239 -4.75 11.10 -4.07
CA ARG A 239 -3.80 10.79 -5.14
C ARG A 239 -4.39 11.10 -6.52
N ALA A 240 -5.61 10.65 -6.78
CA ALA A 240 -6.24 10.83 -8.08
C ALA A 240 -6.49 12.31 -8.41
N GLU A 241 -6.96 13.10 -7.44
CA GLU A 241 -7.26 14.51 -7.62
C GLU A 241 -5.99 15.34 -7.83
N LYS A 242 -4.93 15.09 -7.05
CA LYS A 242 -3.64 15.76 -7.22
C LYS A 242 -2.96 15.40 -8.54
N GLN A 243 -3.01 14.13 -8.95
CA GLN A 243 -2.52 13.72 -10.27
C GLN A 243 -3.34 14.32 -11.42
N LEU A 244 -4.65 14.51 -11.23
CA LEU A 244 -5.50 15.17 -12.21
C LEU A 244 -5.10 16.64 -12.41
N ILE A 245 -4.80 17.37 -11.33
CA ILE A 245 -4.28 18.75 -11.38
C ILE A 245 -2.99 18.78 -12.21
N LEU A 246 -2.00 17.97 -11.82
CA LEU A 246 -0.70 17.90 -12.49
C LEU A 246 -0.82 17.54 -13.97
N ALA A 247 -1.65 16.54 -14.31
CA ALA A 247 -1.86 16.10 -15.69
C ALA A 247 -2.50 17.19 -16.56
N LYS A 248 -3.43 17.98 -16.01
CA LYS A 248 -4.03 19.12 -16.73
C LYS A 248 -2.98 20.19 -17.05
N GLN A 249 -2.13 20.53 -16.08
CA GLN A 249 -1.07 21.52 -16.28
C GLN A 249 0.00 21.03 -17.25
N ALA A 250 0.39 19.75 -17.16
CA ALA A 250 1.31 19.13 -18.13
C ALA A 250 0.78 19.20 -19.57
N ARG A 251 -0.53 18.97 -19.78
CA ARG A 251 -1.15 19.13 -21.10
C ARG A 251 -1.14 20.58 -21.58
N ARG A 252 -1.36 21.54 -20.68
CA ARG A 252 -1.28 22.97 -21.02
C ARG A 252 0.13 23.36 -21.44
N LEU A 253 1.14 22.81 -20.78
CA LEU A 253 2.55 23.02 -21.14
C LEU A 253 2.88 22.50 -22.54
N VAL A 254 2.39 21.30 -22.90
CA VAL A 254 2.56 20.74 -24.26
C VAL A 254 1.94 21.62 -25.34
N ASN A 255 0.83 22.31 -25.07
CA ASN A 255 0.19 23.22 -26.02
C ASN A 255 1.02 24.49 -26.31
N LEU A 256 2.12 24.73 -25.60
CA LEU A 256 3.05 25.83 -25.91
C LEU A 256 4.02 25.47 -27.03
N LEU A 257 4.11 24.19 -27.41
CA LEU A 257 4.96 23.74 -28.51
C LEU A 257 4.23 23.96 -29.84
N ASP A 258 4.85 24.71 -30.74
CA ASP A 258 4.39 24.85 -32.13
C ASP A 258 4.87 23.64 -32.96
N ASP A 259 3.93 22.85 -33.46
CA ASP A 259 4.17 21.68 -34.30
C ASP A 259 4.07 21.98 -35.80
N THR A 260 3.99 23.27 -36.19
CA THR A 260 3.93 23.69 -37.59
C THR A 260 5.17 23.20 -38.36
N PRO A 261 5.01 22.41 -39.43
CA PRO A 261 6.14 21.92 -40.21
C PRO A 261 6.92 23.06 -40.88
N ILE A 262 8.24 22.99 -40.83
CA ILE A 262 9.13 23.94 -41.52
C ILE A 262 9.62 23.39 -42.86
N VAL A 263 9.94 24.29 -43.80
CA VAL A 263 10.55 23.92 -45.08
C VAL A 263 12.03 23.56 -44.84
N PRO A 264 12.56 22.51 -45.48
CA PRO A 264 13.99 22.17 -45.35
C PRO A 264 14.90 23.37 -45.69
N GLY A 265 15.73 23.76 -44.72
CA GLY A 265 16.64 24.91 -44.85
C GLY A 265 16.19 26.15 -44.06
N ASP A 266 14.91 26.21 -43.66
CA ASP A 266 14.41 27.22 -42.74
C ASP A 266 14.69 26.82 -41.28
N THR A 267 14.64 27.80 -40.38
CA THR A 267 14.73 27.58 -38.92
C THR A 267 13.37 27.77 -38.27
N HIS A 268 13.12 27.04 -37.18
CA HIS A 268 11.94 27.31 -36.35
C HIS A 268 11.97 28.75 -35.81
N PRO A 269 10.80 29.38 -35.58
CA PRO A 269 10.72 30.64 -34.85
C PRO A 269 11.35 30.54 -33.46
N ILE A 270 11.82 31.67 -32.93
CA ILE A 270 12.34 31.74 -31.56
C ILE A 270 11.21 31.40 -30.58
N PHE A 271 11.51 30.60 -29.58
CA PHE A 271 10.55 30.24 -28.55
C PHE A 271 10.29 31.42 -27.59
N GLU A 272 9.06 31.95 -27.62
CA GLU A 272 8.62 33.04 -26.71
C GLU A 272 7.82 32.51 -25.50
N GLY A 273 7.58 31.20 -25.42
CA GLY A 273 6.69 30.58 -24.43
C GLY A 273 7.26 30.42 -23.02
N ALA A 274 8.52 30.79 -22.78
CA ALA A 274 9.23 30.48 -21.53
C ALA A 274 8.58 31.09 -20.26
N GLU A 275 8.03 32.30 -20.34
CA GLU A 275 7.30 32.90 -19.22
C GLU A 275 5.97 32.17 -18.97
N SER A 276 5.25 31.83 -20.03
CA SER A 276 3.99 31.06 -19.92
C SER A 276 4.24 29.66 -19.36
N ALA A 277 5.34 29.00 -19.74
CA ALA A 277 5.75 27.70 -19.23
C ALA A 277 6.05 27.74 -17.73
N ARG A 278 6.76 28.78 -17.26
CA ARG A 278 6.97 29.04 -15.82
C ARG A 278 5.65 29.29 -15.09
N GLN A 279 4.75 30.07 -15.68
CA GLN A 279 3.44 30.34 -15.06
C GLN A 279 2.62 29.05 -14.91
N VAL A 280 2.70 28.10 -15.84
CA VAL A 280 2.03 26.79 -15.70
C VAL A 280 2.49 26.04 -14.45
N LEU A 281 3.77 26.11 -14.10
CA LEU A 281 4.27 25.49 -12.86
C LEU A 281 3.75 26.22 -11.62
N ASN A 282 3.75 27.55 -11.61
CA ASN A 282 3.19 28.33 -10.50
C ASN A 282 1.71 28.01 -10.29
N ASP A 283 0.94 27.93 -11.38
CA ASP A 283 -0.48 27.57 -11.32
C ASP A 283 -0.68 26.14 -10.79
N ALA A 284 0.19 25.19 -11.17
CA ALA A 284 0.17 23.82 -10.64
C ALA A 284 0.45 23.79 -9.13
N GLU A 285 1.47 24.53 -8.69
CA GLU A 285 1.82 24.64 -7.26
C GLU A 285 0.68 25.27 -6.46
N ASP A 286 0.09 26.35 -6.96
CA ASP A 286 -1.02 27.04 -6.31
C ASP A 286 -2.26 26.13 -6.25
N GLU A 287 -2.63 25.44 -7.33
CA GLU A 287 -3.76 24.49 -7.31
C GLU A 287 -3.53 23.34 -6.33
N LEU A 288 -2.31 22.80 -6.25
CA LEU A 288 -1.97 21.75 -5.28
C LEU A 288 -2.00 22.27 -3.83
N ARG A 289 -1.55 23.50 -3.58
CA ARG A 289 -1.60 24.15 -2.26
C ARG A 289 -3.03 24.41 -1.80
N HIS A 290 -3.93 24.75 -2.72
CA HIS A 290 -5.34 25.02 -2.41
C HIS A 290 -6.21 23.76 -2.40
N TRP A 291 -5.69 22.60 -2.82
CA TRP A 291 -6.42 21.34 -2.75
C TRP A 291 -6.81 21.02 -1.30
N GLN A 292 -8.06 20.60 -1.10
CA GLN A 292 -8.55 20.11 0.18
C GLN A 292 -9.41 18.86 0.00
N PRO A 293 -9.43 17.95 1.00
CA PRO A 293 -10.28 16.76 0.93
C PRO A 293 -11.77 17.12 0.83
N SER A 294 -12.48 16.56 -0.16
CA SER A 294 -13.90 16.83 -0.39
C SER A 294 -14.79 15.58 -0.41
N HIS A 295 -14.48 14.57 0.41
CA HIS A 295 -15.24 13.32 0.49
C HIS A 295 -16.12 13.23 1.75
N GLU A 296 -17.23 12.49 1.64
CA GLU A 296 -18.17 12.28 2.76
C GLU A 296 -17.50 11.44 3.87
N PRO A 297 -17.55 11.88 5.14
CA PRO A 297 -16.96 11.12 6.24
C PRO A 297 -17.66 9.78 6.45
N ILE A 298 -16.90 8.69 6.66
CA ILE A 298 -17.48 7.40 7.01
C ILE A 298 -17.94 7.43 8.48
N HIS A 299 -19.25 7.48 8.70
CA HIS A 299 -19.84 7.51 10.05
C HIS A 299 -19.49 6.26 10.87
N SER A 300 -19.00 6.39 12.10
CA SER A 300 -18.76 5.25 13.01
C SER A 300 -19.65 5.32 14.24
N SER A 301 -20.38 4.23 14.50
CA SER A 301 -21.19 4.06 15.73
C SER A 301 -20.44 3.30 16.82
N ALA A 302 -19.16 3.00 16.63
CA ALA A 302 -18.37 2.19 17.56
C ALA A 302 -18.22 2.87 18.95
N GLY A 303 -18.33 4.21 19.01
CA GLY A 303 -18.32 4.97 20.26
C GLY A 303 -19.65 4.96 21.05
N ASN A 304 -20.74 4.44 20.49
CA ASN A 304 -22.05 4.39 21.17
C ASN A 304 -22.22 3.19 22.10
N LEU A 305 -21.30 2.22 22.08
CA LEU A 305 -21.28 1.09 23.00
C LEU A 305 -20.57 1.52 24.28
N GLY A 306 -21.28 1.53 25.41
CA GLY A 306 -20.76 1.97 26.70
C GLY A 306 -19.42 1.32 27.08
N VAL A 307 -18.65 2.02 27.92
CA VAL A 307 -17.24 1.77 28.29
C VAL A 307 -16.90 0.31 28.70
N GLY A 308 -17.90 -0.53 29.04
CA GLY A 308 -17.72 -1.95 29.36
C GLY A 308 -17.77 -2.94 28.18
N ALA A 309 -18.11 -2.51 26.96
CA ALA A 309 -18.29 -3.40 25.81
C ALA A 309 -17.04 -3.55 24.92
N MET A 310 -15.99 -2.77 25.17
CA MET A 310 -14.74 -2.75 24.41
C MET A 310 -13.54 -2.84 25.35
N PRO A 311 -12.70 -3.88 25.31
CA PRO A 311 -11.45 -3.87 26.05
C PRO A 311 -10.44 -3.03 25.25
N GLY A 312 -10.09 -1.85 25.76
CA GLY A 312 -8.96 -1.11 25.19
C GLY A 312 -8.89 0.40 25.41
N SER A 313 -9.91 1.06 25.97
CA SER A 313 -9.86 2.53 26.13
C SER A 313 -9.61 3.04 27.56
N ASN A 314 -9.51 2.19 28.58
CA ASN A 314 -9.07 2.64 29.92
C ASN A 314 -8.48 1.49 30.75
N ALA A 315 -7.15 1.39 30.77
CA ALA A 315 -6.40 0.68 31.80
C ALA A 315 -5.08 1.41 32.06
N SER A 316 -5.17 2.59 32.67
CA SER A 316 -4.07 3.21 33.42
C SER A 316 -4.62 4.25 34.40
N ALA A 317 -5.12 3.76 35.53
CA ALA A 317 -5.25 4.53 36.77
C ALA A 317 -5.18 3.54 37.93
N GLY A 318 -4.01 3.42 38.57
CA GLY A 318 -3.79 2.51 39.69
C GLY A 318 -2.30 2.34 40.01
N ASN A 319 -1.82 3.16 40.95
CA ASN A 319 -0.44 3.39 41.36
C ASN A 319 0.30 2.15 41.92
N GLY A 320 1.58 1.95 41.56
CA GLY A 320 2.45 0.90 42.12
C GLY A 320 3.86 0.83 41.51
N ASN A 321 4.75 1.68 41.99
CA ASN A 321 6.15 1.92 41.63
C ASN A 321 7.12 0.72 41.80
N VAL A 322 7.85 0.30 40.74
CA VAL A 322 9.31 -0.07 40.73
C VAL A 322 9.85 0.05 39.27
N GLY A 323 11.01 0.68 39.08
CA GLY A 323 11.52 1.18 37.79
C GLY A 323 12.52 0.31 36.98
N TYR A 324 13.25 1.05 36.12
CA TYR A 324 14.13 0.69 34.96
C TYR A 324 13.37 0.51 33.63
N GLY A 325 13.52 1.29 32.56
CA GLY A 325 14.40 2.40 32.18
C GLY A 325 14.65 2.35 30.65
N ASN A 326 14.03 3.22 29.86
CA ASN A 326 14.65 4.04 28.79
C ASN A 326 13.63 4.85 27.96
N ASP A 327 14.03 6.11 27.74
CA ASP A 327 13.44 7.24 27.01
C ASP A 327 12.84 6.98 25.62
N ILE A 328 11.66 7.60 25.36
CA ILE A 328 11.44 8.65 24.34
C ILE A 328 10.26 9.55 24.82
N GLY A 329 10.52 10.82 25.14
CA GLY A 329 9.52 11.90 25.17
C GLY A 329 9.19 12.37 23.74
N GLN A 330 8.07 13.02 23.41
CA GLN A 330 7.23 13.96 24.14
C GLN A 330 5.87 14.05 23.42
N GLU A 331 4.88 14.59 24.13
CA GLU A 331 3.42 14.59 23.90
C GLU A 331 2.92 15.18 22.56
N ALA A 332 1.81 14.61 22.05
CA ALA A 332 0.88 15.31 21.19
C ALA A 332 -0.58 15.02 21.61
N ASN A 333 -1.29 16.13 21.79
CA ASN A 333 -2.70 16.31 22.17
C ASN A 333 -3.65 15.44 21.32
N LEU A 334 -4.39 14.52 21.96
CA LEU A 334 -5.36 13.61 21.32
C LEU A 334 -6.73 14.27 21.19
N GLN A 335 -6.88 15.16 20.21
CA GLN A 335 -8.22 15.60 19.76
C GLN A 335 -8.24 16.01 18.27
N GLN A 336 -7.54 15.29 17.38
CA GLN A 336 -7.69 15.53 15.94
C GLN A 336 -7.52 14.24 15.12
N HIS A 337 -8.51 13.98 14.26
CA HIS A 337 -8.59 12.83 13.35
C HIS A 337 -7.40 12.85 12.37
N PRO A 338 -6.77 11.69 12.05
CA PRO A 338 -5.56 11.64 11.22
C PRO A 338 -5.73 12.10 9.75
N ALA A 339 -6.98 12.29 9.29
CA ALA A 339 -7.30 12.76 7.94
C ALA A 339 -7.04 14.27 7.69
N LEU A 340 -6.54 15.03 8.67
CA LEU A 340 -6.36 16.50 8.58
C LEU A 340 -4.93 16.97 8.90
N ARG A 341 -3.93 16.11 8.73
CA ARG A 341 -2.54 16.50 9.01
C ARG A 341 -1.92 17.29 7.85
N GLU A 342 -2.03 18.61 7.91
CA GLU A 342 -1.30 19.54 7.03
C GLU A 342 0.22 19.41 7.27
N LYS A 343 0.96 18.94 6.26
CA LYS A 343 2.44 18.91 6.29
C LYS A 343 2.95 20.29 5.88
N THR A 344 3.47 21.05 6.82
CA THR A 344 4.25 22.26 6.55
C THR A 344 5.45 21.93 5.65
N SER A 345 5.48 22.52 4.46
CA SER A 345 6.58 22.50 3.50
C SER A 345 7.85 23.10 4.10
N ARG A 346 8.94 22.31 4.16
CA ARG A 346 10.29 22.82 4.40
C ARG A 346 10.86 23.33 3.07
N SER A 347 10.82 24.64 2.86
CA SER A 347 11.56 25.32 1.79
C SER A 347 13.06 25.11 1.98
N ARG A 348 13.72 24.49 0.99
CA ARG A 348 15.18 24.47 0.90
C ARG A 348 15.58 25.33 -0.30
N SER A 349 15.86 26.60 -0.02
CA SER A 349 16.40 27.54 -1.00
C SER A 349 17.82 27.10 -1.37
N GLY A 350 18.03 26.83 -2.65
CA GLY A 350 19.35 26.76 -3.25
C GLY A 350 19.84 28.18 -3.57
N SER A 351 21.06 28.50 -3.18
CA SER A 351 21.83 29.59 -3.77
C SER A 351 23.28 29.12 -3.82
N GLY A 352 23.77 28.90 -5.04
CA GLY A 352 25.16 28.60 -5.29
C GLY A 352 26.03 29.85 -5.18
N GLU A 353 27.25 29.66 -4.69
CA GLU A 353 28.36 30.56 -4.99
C GLU A 353 29.67 29.76 -5.02
N ARG A 354 30.36 29.84 -6.16
CA ARG A 354 31.76 29.45 -6.32
C ARG A 354 32.64 30.42 -5.54
N ARG A 355 33.65 29.91 -4.81
CA ARG A 355 35.00 30.51 -4.85
C ARG A 355 36.09 29.58 -4.31
N VAL A 356 37.29 29.89 -4.79
CA VAL A 356 38.53 29.12 -4.84
C VAL A 356 39.43 29.43 -3.64
N ALA A 357 40.17 28.41 -3.20
CA ALA A 357 41.51 28.39 -2.58
C ALA A 357 41.91 29.44 -1.51
N SER A 358 42.35 28.97 -0.33
CA SER A 358 43.69 29.24 0.25
C SER A 358 43.88 28.66 1.67
N GLY A 359 45.00 27.94 1.85
CA GLY A 359 46.03 28.13 2.89
C GLY A 359 45.70 28.14 4.39
N GLU A 360 46.22 27.11 5.07
CA GLU A 360 46.91 27.12 6.39
C GLU A 360 46.16 27.52 7.68
N SER A 361 46.13 26.61 8.66
CA SER A 361 46.92 26.71 9.91
C SER A 361 46.42 25.78 11.04
N LEU A 362 47.37 24.95 11.54
CA LEU A 362 47.63 24.49 12.92
C LEU A 362 46.51 23.92 13.81
N GLY A 363 46.71 22.69 14.31
CA GLY A 363 46.01 22.16 15.48
C GLY A 363 46.40 20.72 15.82
N SER A 364 47.15 20.58 16.91
CA SER A 364 47.83 19.38 17.41
C SER A 364 46.94 18.23 17.93
N ASN A 365 47.51 17.02 17.85
CA ASN A 365 47.68 16.03 18.92
C ASN A 365 46.77 14.78 19.02
N TYR A 366 47.49 13.68 19.29
CA TYR A 366 47.14 12.37 19.88
C TYR A 366 46.96 11.14 18.97
N GLY A 367 47.84 10.17 19.22
CA GLY A 367 48.02 8.92 18.51
C GLY A 367 46.91 7.88 18.69
N GLY A 368 46.92 6.93 17.77
CA GLY A 368 46.16 5.70 17.78
C GLY A 368 46.44 4.95 16.48
N GLU A 369 47.05 3.77 16.55
CA GLU A 369 47.29 2.89 15.40
C GLU A 369 45.99 2.64 14.62
N VAL A 370 45.98 2.97 13.33
CA VAL A 370 44.86 2.69 12.42
C VAL A 370 45.11 1.37 11.73
N GLN A 371 44.34 0.36 12.10
CA GLN A 371 44.27 -0.94 11.43
C GLN A 371 43.48 -0.78 10.11
N PRO A 372 43.98 -1.25 8.96
CA PRO A 372 43.26 -1.08 7.70
C PRO A 372 41.99 -1.94 7.67
N PRO A 373 40.89 -1.44 7.09
CA PRO A 373 39.70 -2.23 6.86
C PRO A 373 39.99 -3.19 5.69
N TYR A 374 39.59 -4.46 5.82
CA TYR A 374 39.71 -5.58 4.86
C TYR A 374 40.96 -6.49 5.00
N PRO A 375 40.79 -7.83 4.85
CA PRO A 375 41.87 -8.80 5.02
C PRO A 375 42.81 -8.81 3.80
N LEU A 376 44.09 -8.56 4.04
CA LEU A 376 45.16 -8.59 3.03
C LEU A 376 45.60 -10.03 2.70
N ASN A 377 45.87 -10.28 1.41
CA ASN A 377 46.47 -11.53 0.96
C ASN A 377 47.98 -11.57 1.27
N GLU A 378 48.55 -12.77 1.35
CA GLU A 378 49.93 -13.03 1.85
C GLU A 378 51.03 -12.31 1.06
N THR A 379 50.75 -11.93 -0.19
CA THR A 379 51.62 -11.13 -1.07
C THR A 379 51.68 -9.65 -0.70
N GLU A 380 50.60 -9.04 -0.19
CA GLU A 380 50.58 -7.62 0.22
C GLU A 380 51.20 -7.43 1.61
N ARG A 381 51.14 -8.47 2.47
CA ARG A 381 51.76 -8.45 3.80
C ARG A 381 53.28 -8.34 3.76
N ARG A 382 53.93 -8.78 2.67
CA ARG A 382 55.38 -8.70 2.48
C ARG A 382 55.88 -7.34 1.98
N GLN A 383 55.01 -6.51 1.41
CA GLN A 383 55.40 -5.19 0.88
C GLN A 383 55.35 -4.07 1.92
N VAL A 384 54.69 -4.29 3.06
CA VAL A 384 54.54 -3.31 4.16
C VAL A 384 55.64 -3.47 5.23
N ALA A 385 56.54 -4.45 5.08
CA ALA A 385 57.48 -4.87 6.13
C ALA A 385 58.96 -4.46 5.90
N GLU A 386 59.25 -3.45 5.08
CA GLU A 386 60.61 -2.88 5.02
C GLU A 386 60.65 -1.40 5.42
N PRO A 387 61.25 -1.06 6.59
CA PRO A 387 61.61 0.29 6.94
C PRO A 387 63.03 0.63 6.43
N GLY A 388 63.08 1.60 5.50
CA GLY A 388 64.14 2.58 5.18
C GLY A 388 65.64 2.24 5.26
N PHE A 389 66.44 2.72 4.29
CA PHE A 389 67.69 3.47 4.55
C PHE A 389 68.22 4.16 3.26
N ILE A 390 68.54 5.46 3.43
CA ILE A 390 69.23 6.44 2.56
C ILE A 390 68.41 7.07 1.42
#